data_AF-A0A660VSH0-F1
#
_entry.id   AF-A0A660VSH0-F1
#
_cell.length_a   1.000
_cell.length_b   1.000
_cell.length_c   1.000
_cell.angle_alpha   90.00
_cell.angle_beta   90.00
_cell.angle_gamma   90.00
#
_symmetry.space_group_name_H-M   'P 1'
#
loop_
_entity.id
_entity.type
_entity.pdbx_description
1 polymer ?
#
loop_
_entity_poly.entity_id
_entity_poly.type
_entity_poly.pdbx_seq_one_letter_code
_entity_poly.pdbx_strand_id
1 'polypeptide(L)'
;MRWLFVTAFMLFGVCVALGDDLDDLFGSDSGVDAKRVDAAVKRAAQWLLSKQNADGSWKVSGKGQLLEIESHYPGGVTALMLYALLKAGISPKDKRIVKGFEFCRNAPDLKLSGDVPRAGVAPQPGQNFTSARTYSVSCMILALAAKYQPRVKSKKSRHLIKKLMTSAEKQLRRGFRKADPRDKQFLSELVEWLIKTQQTNIWRYPGPAQDGNWEDASNTQYVMLALYTAWRLGYKIPPSVWEKVIQWFLKNQDKDGQKVKWFPVPGADIPMKELRRLEKKSLSELRRM
;
A
#
# COMPACT_ATOMS: atom_id res chain seq x y z
N MET A 1 22.04 -31.92 -20.66
CA MET A 1 21.29 -30.93 -21.48
C MET A 1 19.95 -30.55 -20.81
N ARG A 2 19.99 -29.78 -19.71
CA ARG A 2 18.78 -29.37 -18.97
C ARG A 2 18.91 -27.98 -18.29
N TRP A 3 19.93 -27.22 -18.68
CA TRP A 3 20.30 -25.93 -18.08
C TRP A 3 20.30 -24.75 -19.08
N LEU A 4 19.72 -24.93 -20.26
CA LEU A 4 19.69 -23.92 -21.33
C LEU A 4 18.33 -23.21 -21.52
N PHE A 5 17.30 -23.55 -20.74
CA PHE A 5 15.95 -22.97 -20.92
C PHE A 5 15.61 -21.81 -19.98
N VAL A 6 16.47 -21.45 -19.02
CA VAL A 6 16.17 -20.39 -18.04
C VAL A 6 16.73 -19.01 -18.45
N THR A 7 17.56 -18.93 -19.49
CA THR A 7 18.24 -17.68 -19.88
C THR A 7 17.53 -16.84 -20.94
N ALA A 8 16.40 -17.28 -21.50
CA ALA A 8 15.78 -16.58 -22.64
C ALA A 8 14.75 -15.48 -22.30
N PHE A 9 14.37 -15.28 -21.03
CA PHE A 9 13.33 -14.30 -20.67
C PHE A 9 13.83 -12.92 -20.17
N MET A 10 15.15 -12.70 -20.11
CA MET A 10 15.69 -11.41 -19.62
C MET A 10 15.91 -10.33 -20.70
N LEU A 11 15.58 -10.57 -21.97
CA LEU A 11 15.95 -9.66 -23.07
C LEU A 11 14.80 -8.89 -23.74
N PHE A 12 13.56 -8.98 -23.26
CA PHE A 12 12.50 -8.08 -23.71
C PHE A 12 11.80 -7.43 -22.52
N GLY A 13 12.07 -6.13 -22.34
CA GLY A 13 11.44 -5.29 -21.34
C GLY A 13 9.94 -5.17 -21.56
N VAL A 14 9.17 -5.93 -20.79
CA VAL A 14 7.73 -5.74 -20.58
C VAL A 14 7.41 -5.98 -19.10
N CYS A 15 7.79 -5.03 -18.24
CA CYS A 15 7.32 -4.96 -16.85
C CYS A 15 6.05 -4.09 -16.74
N VAL A 16 5.03 -4.36 -17.55
CA VAL A 16 3.79 -3.57 -17.56
C VAL A 16 2.59 -4.44 -17.18
N ALA A 17 1.97 -4.07 -16.05
CA ALA A 17 0.62 -4.45 -15.61
C ALA A 17 0.39 -5.92 -15.17
N LEU A 18 1.22 -6.44 -14.26
CA LEU A 18 1.08 -7.80 -13.68
C LEU A 18 0.08 -7.91 -12.50
N GLY A 19 -0.94 -7.06 -12.43
CA GLY A 19 -1.95 -7.15 -11.37
C GLY A 19 -3.03 -8.19 -11.65
N ASP A 20 -3.56 -8.16 -12.88
CA ASP A 20 -4.69 -9.00 -13.29
C ASP A 20 -4.27 -10.09 -14.32
N ASP A 21 -3.09 -9.99 -14.93
CA ASP A 21 -2.58 -10.96 -15.92
C ASP A 21 -1.86 -12.16 -15.27
N LEU A 22 -1.49 -12.11 -13.98
CA LEU A 22 -1.02 -13.30 -13.24
C LEU A 22 -2.18 -14.29 -13.01
N ASP A 23 -3.40 -13.79 -12.83
CA ASP A 23 -4.58 -14.61 -12.58
C ASP A 23 -4.99 -15.43 -13.82
N ASP A 24 -4.67 -15.02 -15.05
CA ASP A 24 -4.97 -15.81 -16.26
C ASP A 24 -3.77 -16.70 -16.68
N LEU A 25 -2.53 -16.34 -16.30
CA LEU A 25 -1.34 -17.19 -16.56
C LEU A 25 -1.23 -18.35 -15.56
N PHE A 26 -1.78 -18.18 -14.35
CA PHE A 26 -1.87 -19.20 -13.29
C PHE A 26 -3.31 -19.65 -12.98
N GLY A 27 -4.33 -19.07 -13.61
CA GLY A 27 -5.73 -19.40 -13.36
C GLY A 27 -6.39 -20.12 -14.52
N SER A 28 -6.25 -21.43 -14.49
CA SER A 28 -7.43 -22.28 -14.66
C SER A 28 -7.62 -23.28 -13.51
N ASP A 29 -6.93 -23.13 -12.37
CA ASP A 29 -7.20 -23.97 -11.19
C ASP A 29 -6.64 -23.45 -9.84
N SER A 30 -6.78 -22.15 -9.52
CA SER A 30 -6.39 -21.65 -8.18
C SER A 30 -7.30 -22.15 -7.05
N GLY A 31 -8.44 -22.79 -7.38
CA GLY A 31 -9.45 -23.22 -6.41
C GLY A 31 -10.20 -22.05 -5.73
N VAL A 32 -9.89 -20.80 -6.06
CA VAL A 32 -10.48 -19.60 -5.47
C VAL A 32 -11.62 -19.08 -6.36
N ASP A 33 -12.84 -19.09 -5.84
CA ASP A 33 -14.02 -18.58 -6.54
C ASP A 33 -14.03 -17.03 -6.53
N ALA A 34 -13.78 -16.44 -7.69
CA ALA A 34 -13.77 -14.99 -7.89
C ALA A 34 -15.07 -14.30 -7.42
N LYS A 35 -16.24 -14.93 -7.56
CA LYS A 35 -17.51 -14.36 -7.08
C LYS A 35 -17.55 -14.31 -5.56
N ARG A 36 -16.98 -15.32 -4.88
CA ARG A 36 -16.87 -15.33 -3.42
C ARG A 36 -15.89 -14.26 -2.93
N VAL A 37 -14.78 -14.04 -3.65
CA VAL A 37 -13.83 -12.96 -3.36
C VAL A 37 -14.51 -11.60 -3.50
N ASP A 38 -15.19 -11.34 -4.63
CA ASP A 38 -15.93 -10.09 -4.85
C ASP A 38 -16.99 -9.84 -3.77
N ALA A 39 -17.73 -10.88 -3.38
CA ALA A 39 -18.71 -10.79 -2.30
C ALA A 39 -18.04 -10.48 -0.95
N ALA A 40 -16.89 -11.07 -0.65
CA ALA A 40 -16.14 -10.79 0.56
C ALA A 40 -15.62 -9.35 0.59
N VAL A 41 -15.03 -8.86 -0.51
CA VAL A 41 -14.57 -7.48 -0.67
C VAL A 41 -15.73 -6.50 -0.48
N LYS A 42 -16.89 -6.77 -1.10
CA LYS A 42 -18.08 -5.94 -0.94
C LYS A 42 -18.55 -5.89 0.51
N ARG A 43 -18.62 -7.03 1.20
CA ARG A 43 -19.00 -7.08 2.62
C ARG A 43 -18.02 -6.31 3.50
N ALA A 44 -16.72 -6.51 3.31
CA ALA A 44 -15.67 -5.80 4.05
C ALA A 44 -15.75 -4.29 3.83
N ALA A 45 -15.95 -3.84 2.58
CA ALA A 45 -16.10 -2.43 2.27
C ALA A 45 -17.34 -1.81 2.94
N GLN A 46 -18.48 -2.51 2.97
CA GLN A 46 -19.67 -2.01 3.68
C GLN A 46 -19.45 -1.94 5.19
N TRP A 47 -18.77 -2.93 5.77
CA TRP A 47 -18.41 -2.92 7.18
C TRP A 47 -17.48 -1.76 7.51
N LEU A 48 -16.43 -1.53 6.71
CA LEU A 48 -15.54 -0.37 6.89
C LEU A 48 -16.32 0.93 6.83
N LEU A 49 -17.22 1.10 5.84
CA LEU A 49 -18.05 2.29 5.75
C LEU A 49 -18.96 2.51 6.96
N SER A 50 -19.40 1.45 7.64
CA SER A 50 -20.22 1.57 8.87
C SER A 50 -19.41 1.89 10.12
N LYS A 51 -18.07 1.78 10.06
CA LYS A 51 -17.15 2.12 11.15
C LYS A 51 -16.58 3.53 11.06
N GLN A 52 -16.99 4.33 10.07
CA GLN A 52 -16.54 5.71 9.97
C GLN A 52 -17.08 6.55 11.14
N ASN A 53 -16.20 7.34 11.75
CA ASN A 53 -16.58 8.29 12.79
C ASN A 53 -17.37 9.47 12.23
N ALA A 54 -18.08 10.18 13.12
CA ALA A 54 -18.88 11.34 12.75
C ALA A 54 -18.07 12.49 12.14
N ASP A 55 -16.76 12.58 12.38
CA ASP A 55 -15.86 13.58 11.77
C ASP A 55 -15.30 13.15 10.40
N GLY A 56 -15.64 11.94 9.91
CA GLY A 56 -15.15 11.38 8.65
C GLY A 56 -13.90 10.52 8.78
N SER A 57 -13.30 10.45 9.97
CA SER A 57 -12.12 9.63 10.20
C SER A 57 -12.44 8.16 10.43
N TRP A 58 -11.41 7.32 10.37
CA TRP A 58 -11.39 5.97 10.95
C TRP A 58 -10.44 5.90 12.15
N LYS A 59 -10.33 7.00 12.89
CA LYS A 59 -9.55 7.04 14.12
C LYS A 59 -9.99 5.93 15.06
N VAL A 60 -9.01 5.27 15.64
CA VAL A 60 -9.20 4.26 16.66
C VAL A 60 -8.95 4.91 18.03
N SER A 61 -9.84 4.63 18.98
CA SER A 61 -9.72 5.09 20.36
C SER A 61 -10.03 3.93 21.30
N GLY A 62 -9.23 3.75 22.34
CA GLY A 62 -9.43 2.69 23.32
C GLY A 62 -8.20 2.44 24.18
N LYS A 63 -8.30 1.47 25.08
CA LYS A 63 -7.19 1.02 25.93
C LYS A 63 -6.59 -0.25 25.34
N GLY A 64 -5.27 -0.30 25.18
CA GLY A 64 -4.55 -1.45 24.65
C GLY A 64 -3.41 -1.02 23.74
N GLN A 65 -2.28 -1.74 23.82
CA GLN A 65 -1.01 -1.34 23.20
C GLN A 65 -1.13 -1.04 21.69
N LEU A 66 -1.87 -1.86 20.93
CA LEU A 66 -2.08 -1.64 19.50
C LEU A 66 -2.94 -0.41 19.20
N LEU A 67 -4.02 -0.21 19.97
CA LEU A 67 -4.94 0.91 19.80
C LEU A 67 -4.25 2.24 20.14
N GLU A 68 -3.37 2.23 21.15
CA GLU A 68 -2.56 3.39 21.52
C GLU A 68 -1.59 3.75 20.39
N ILE A 69 -0.89 2.78 19.79
CA ILE A 69 0.01 3.02 18.66
C ILE A 69 -0.77 3.62 17.48
N GLU A 70 -1.90 3.02 17.11
CA GLU A 70 -2.74 3.49 16.00
C GLU A 70 -3.31 4.90 16.24
N SER A 71 -3.62 5.25 17.48
CA SER A 71 -4.13 6.59 17.83
C SER A 71 -3.16 7.73 17.47
N HIS A 72 -1.86 7.43 17.30
CA HIS A 72 -0.84 8.40 16.86
C HIS A 72 -0.84 8.66 15.34
N TYR A 73 -1.60 7.87 14.56
CA TYR A 73 -1.67 7.97 13.09
C TYR A 73 -3.10 8.21 12.58
N PRO A 74 -3.83 9.22 13.10
CA PRO A 74 -5.24 9.40 12.77
C PRO A 74 -5.48 9.64 11.27
N GLY A 75 -4.62 10.43 10.62
CA GLY A 75 -4.63 10.68 9.19
C GLY A 75 -4.15 9.47 8.39
N GLY A 76 -3.12 8.76 8.87
CA GLY A 76 -2.61 7.55 8.23
C GLY A 76 -3.62 6.41 8.17
N VAL A 77 -4.27 6.09 9.30
CA VAL A 77 -5.34 5.08 9.37
C VAL A 77 -6.49 5.47 8.43
N THR A 78 -6.93 6.73 8.49
CA THR A 78 -8.01 7.23 7.62
C THR A 78 -7.62 7.13 6.14
N ALA A 79 -6.40 7.50 5.77
CA ALA A 79 -5.90 7.41 4.40
C ALA A 79 -5.83 5.96 3.90
N LEU A 80 -5.39 5.01 4.74
CA LEU A 80 -5.37 3.60 4.38
C LEU A 80 -6.79 3.06 4.15
N MET A 81 -7.76 3.43 5.00
CA MET A 81 -9.16 3.05 4.81
C MET A 81 -9.73 3.62 3.50
N LEU A 82 -9.44 4.90 3.19
CA LEU A 82 -9.82 5.51 1.93
C LEU A 82 -9.22 4.76 0.74
N TYR A 83 -7.93 4.44 0.78
CA TYR A 83 -7.26 3.66 -0.25
C TYR A 83 -7.96 2.31 -0.46
N ALA A 84 -8.19 1.55 0.62
CA ALA A 84 -8.86 0.25 0.56
C ALA A 84 -10.28 0.35 -0.04
N LEU A 85 -11.09 1.30 0.42
CA LEU A 85 -12.46 1.51 -0.07
C LEU A 85 -12.50 1.91 -1.55
N LEU A 86 -11.58 2.78 -1.97
CA LEU A 86 -11.46 3.20 -3.37
C LEU A 86 -11.06 2.03 -4.27
N LYS A 87 -10.11 1.19 -3.82
CA LYS A 87 -9.69 -0.02 -4.53
C LYS A 87 -10.76 -1.10 -4.53
N ALA A 88 -11.59 -1.17 -3.50
CA ALA A 88 -12.81 -1.98 -3.45
C ALA A 88 -13.96 -1.43 -4.33
N GLY A 89 -13.77 -0.30 -5.02
CA GLY A 89 -14.71 0.23 -6.00
C GLY A 89 -15.75 1.21 -5.45
N ILE A 90 -15.68 1.63 -4.18
CA ILE A 90 -16.58 2.65 -3.60
C ILE A 90 -16.35 4.01 -4.28
N SER A 91 -17.40 4.68 -4.75
CA SER A 91 -17.32 5.94 -5.51
C SER A 91 -16.45 7.00 -4.83
N PRO A 92 -15.57 7.73 -5.55
CA PRO A 92 -14.84 8.85 -4.94
C PRO A 92 -15.77 10.03 -4.61
N LYS A 93 -17.02 9.99 -5.13
CA LYS A 93 -18.10 10.95 -4.83
C LYS A 93 -19.00 10.48 -3.68
N ASP A 94 -18.77 9.29 -3.11
CA ASP A 94 -19.50 8.87 -1.90
C ASP A 94 -19.21 9.86 -0.77
N LYS A 95 -20.25 10.35 -0.09
CA LYS A 95 -20.13 11.38 0.96
C LYS A 95 -19.14 10.96 2.05
N ARG A 96 -19.06 9.67 2.37
CA ARG A 96 -18.13 9.11 3.37
C ARG A 96 -16.69 9.22 2.90
N ILE A 97 -16.43 8.95 1.62
CA ILE A 97 -15.09 9.10 1.02
C ILE A 97 -14.68 10.57 0.99
N VAL A 98 -15.57 11.46 0.54
CA VAL A 98 -15.32 12.91 0.52
C VAL A 98 -14.94 13.42 1.92
N LYS A 99 -15.74 13.07 2.92
CA LYS A 99 -15.52 13.49 4.31
C LYS A 99 -14.21 12.94 4.90
N GLY A 100 -13.80 11.72 4.54
CA GLY A 100 -12.50 11.18 4.95
C GLY A 100 -11.32 11.95 4.35
N PHE A 101 -11.39 12.35 3.07
CA PHE A 101 -10.36 13.21 2.47
C PHE A 101 -10.33 14.61 3.10
N GLU A 102 -11.49 15.16 3.49
CA GLU A 102 -11.58 16.43 4.22
C GLU A 102 -10.92 16.33 5.61
N PHE A 103 -11.16 15.23 6.32
CA PHE A 103 -10.46 14.95 7.58
C PHE A 103 -8.94 14.89 7.39
N CYS A 104 -8.45 14.11 6.42
CA CYS A 104 -7.01 13.94 6.19
C CYS A 104 -6.27 15.25 5.89
N ARG A 105 -6.92 16.23 5.22
CA ARG A 105 -6.31 17.55 4.97
C ARG A 105 -5.94 18.31 6.23
N ASN A 106 -6.65 18.04 7.33
CA ASN A 106 -6.46 18.73 8.61
C ASN A 106 -5.85 17.80 9.68
N ALA A 107 -5.51 16.56 9.31
CA ALA A 107 -5.03 15.58 10.27
C ALA A 107 -3.66 15.99 10.84
N PRO A 108 -3.44 15.87 12.16
CA PRO A 108 -2.22 16.34 12.81
C PRO A 108 -0.97 15.62 12.32
N ASP A 109 -1.07 14.34 11.98
CA ASP A 109 0.02 13.49 11.46
C ASP A 109 0.26 13.66 9.94
N LEU A 110 -0.40 14.63 9.31
CA LEU A 110 -0.21 15.03 7.91
C LEU A 110 0.20 16.52 7.76
N LYS A 111 0.55 17.20 8.86
CA LYS A 111 1.05 18.59 8.82
C LYS A 111 2.53 18.63 8.44
N LEU A 112 2.81 18.95 7.17
CA LEU A 112 4.16 18.91 6.59
C LEU A 112 5.08 20.07 7.01
N SER A 113 4.52 21.14 7.58
CA SER A 113 5.26 22.34 8.01
C SER A 113 6.22 22.03 9.15
N GLY A 114 7.41 22.63 9.10
CA GLY A 114 8.43 22.51 10.15
C GLY A 114 9.67 21.73 9.69
N ASP A 115 10.64 21.65 10.60
CA ASP A 115 11.89 20.95 10.41
C ASP A 115 11.71 19.43 10.48
N VAL A 116 12.55 18.71 9.75
CA VAL A 116 12.59 17.24 9.76
C VAL A 116 13.75 16.80 10.63
N PRO A 117 13.54 15.95 11.66
CA PRO A 117 14.63 15.40 12.46
C PRO A 117 15.66 14.64 11.60
N ARG A 118 16.95 14.81 11.91
CA ARG A 118 18.06 14.17 11.19
C ARG A 118 18.92 13.35 12.14
N ALA A 119 19.29 12.14 11.72
CA ALA A 119 20.23 11.30 12.44
C ALA A 119 21.55 12.05 12.69
N GLY A 120 22.05 12.01 13.93
CA GLY A 120 23.31 12.64 14.32
C GLY A 120 23.27 14.17 14.47
N VAL A 121 22.10 14.82 14.33
CA VAL A 121 21.94 16.27 14.50
C VAL A 121 21.07 16.54 15.72
N ALA A 122 21.65 17.18 16.74
CA ALA A 122 20.91 17.57 17.94
C ALA A 122 19.91 18.70 17.61
N PRO A 123 18.68 18.67 18.16
CA PRO A 123 17.74 19.77 18.04
C PRO A 123 18.32 21.08 18.58
N GLN A 124 18.15 22.17 17.83
CA GLN A 124 18.54 23.50 18.29
C GLN A 124 17.37 24.21 19.01
N PRO A 125 17.65 25.11 19.97
CA PRO A 125 16.62 25.91 20.61
C PRO A 125 15.78 26.69 19.58
N GLY A 126 14.45 26.65 19.70
CA GLY A 126 13.53 27.35 18.81
C GLY A 126 13.18 26.61 17.50
N GLN A 127 13.71 25.40 17.26
CA GLN A 127 13.28 24.59 16.13
C GLN A 127 11.85 24.06 16.30
N ASN A 128 11.05 24.19 15.24
CA ASN A 128 9.69 23.68 15.17
C ASN A 128 9.67 22.50 14.21
N PHE A 129 9.48 21.29 14.74
CA PHE A 129 9.46 20.08 13.93
C PHE A 129 8.09 19.82 13.29
N THR A 130 8.12 19.22 12.11
CA THR A 130 6.91 18.68 11.48
C THR A 130 6.31 17.57 12.32
N SER A 131 4.98 17.56 12.44
CA SER A 131 4.24 16.44 13.04
C SER A 131 3.87 15.37 12.02
N ALA A 132 4.20 15.56 10.73
CA ALA A 132 3.92 14.59 9.69
C ALA A 132 4.64 13.27 9.93
N ARG A 133 3.94 12.18 9.62
CA ARG A 133 4.44 10.82 9.79
C ARG A 133 4.62 10.16 8.42
N THR A 134 5.79 9.55 8.21
CA THR A 134 6.12 8.87 6.94
C THR A 134 5.07 7.85 6.50
N TYR A 135 4.55 7.06 7.45
CA TYR A 135 3.45 6.12 7.19
C TYR A 135 2.20 6.83 6.68
N SER A 136 1.75 7.85 7.40
CA SER A 136 0.54 8.62 7.08
C SER A 136 0.66 9.32 5.72
N VAL A 137 1.80 9.98 5.47
CA VAL A 137 2.10 10.65 4.20
C VAL A 137 2.06 9.65 3.04
N SER A 138 2.65 8.47 3.22
CA SER A 138 2.68 7.41 2.20
C SER A 138 1.27 6.89 1.88
N CYS A 139 0.48 6.56 2.90
CA CYS A 139 -0.91 6.13 2.73
C CYS A 139 -1.76 7.21 2.05
N MET A 140 -1.53 8.48 2.35
CA MET A 140 -2.24 9.61 1.75
C MET A 140 -1.97 9.73 0.24
N ILE A 141 -0.72 9.56 -0.19
CA ILE A 141 -0.35 9.53 -1.63
C ILE A 141 -1.08 8.38 -2.34
N LEU A 142 -1.09 7.19 -1.75
CA LEU A 142 -1.79 6.03 -2.31
C LEU A 142 -3.30 6.28 -2.43
N ALA A 143 -3.92 6.86 -1.40
CA ALA A 143 -5.34 7.20 -1.40
C ALA A 143 -5.69 8.23 -2.49
N LEU A 144 -4.90 9.30 -2.63
CA LEU A 144 -5.09 10.31 -3.68
C LEU A 144 -4.96 9.70 -5.09
N ALA A 145 -3.96 8.84 -5.31
CA ALA A 145 -3.82 8.15 -6.59
C ALA A 145 -5.04 7.27 -6.89
N ALA A 146 -5.52 6.49 -5.91
CA ALA A 146 -6.69 5.64 -6.05
C ALA A 146 -7.99 6.43 -6.30
N LYS A 147 -8.10 7.66 -5.75
CA LYS A 147 -9.27 8.54 -5.94
C LYS A 147 -9.51 8.86 -7.42
N TYR A 148 -8.42 9.00 -8.18
CA TYR A 148 -8.43 9.37 -9.59
C TYR A 148 -8.15 8.22 -10.55
N GLN A 149 -7.94 7.00 -10.04
CA GLN A 149 -7.74 5.83 -10.87
C GLN A 149 -9.02 5.57 -11.70
N PRO A 150 -8.93 5.47 -13.04
CA PRO A 150 -10.08 5.13 -13.88
C PRO A 150 -10.67 3.79 -13.47
N ARG A 151 -12.01 3.73 -13.37
CA ARG A 151 -12.71 2.49 -13.06
C ARG A 151 -13.18 1.86 -14.35
N VAL A 152 -12.65 0.68 -14.65
CA VAL A 152 -13.08 -0.09 -15.80
C VAL A 152 -14.48 -0.64 -15.49
N LYS A 153 -15.52 0.04 -15.98
CA LYS A 153 -16.87 -0.51 -16.03
C LYS A 153 -17.00 -1.25 -17.36
N SER A 154 -16.63 -2.53 -17.43
CA SER A 154 -16.82 -3.28 -18.67
C SER A 154 -17.83 -4.41 -18.51
N LYS A 155 -18.91 -4.34 -19.30
CA LYS A 155 -19.76 -5.47 -19.73
C LYS A 155 -19.26 -6.14 -21.02
N LYS A 156 -18.16 -5.66 -21.62
CA LYS A 156 -17.61 -6.18 -22.89
C LYS A 156 -16.61 -7.31 -22.65
N SER A 157 -16.53 -8.22 -23.63
CA SER A 157 -15.54 -9.32 -23.69
C SER A 157 -14.12 -8.81 -23.41
N ARG A 158 -13.45 -9.44 -22.43
CA ARG A 158 -12.09 -9.09 -21.96
C ARG A 158 -11.04 -9.09 -23.08
N HIS A 159 -11.25 -9.89 -24.14
CA HIS A 159 -10.34 -9.99 -25.27
C HIS A 159 -10.29 -8.70 -26.12
N LEU A 160 -11.45 -8.04 -26.30
CA LEU A 160 -11.52 -6.76 -27.02
C LEU A 160 -10.90 -5.61 -26.21
N ILE A 161 -10.95 -5.72 -24.87
CA ILE A 161 -10.38 -4.73 -23.93
C ILE A 161 -8.85 -4.74 -24.03
N LYS A 162 -8.21 -5.92 -24.05
CA LYS A 162 -6.75 -6.07 -24.09
C LYS A 162 -6.12 -5.40 -25.33
N LYS A 163 -6.77 -5.48 -26.49
CA LYS A 163 -6.31 -4.85 -27.75
C LYS A 163 -6.48 -3.32 -27.78
N LEU A 164 -7.33 -2.77 -26.90
CA LEU A 164 -7.67 -1.34 -26.81
C LEU A 164 -7.11 -0.64 -25.54
N MET A 165 -6.53 -1.40 -24.61
CA MET A 165 -6.08 -0.88 -23.32
C MET A 165 -4.77 -0.12 -23.45
N THR A 166 -4.81 1.19 -23.19
CA THR A 166 -3.62 1.91 -22.77
C THR A 166 -3.03 1.31 -21.49
N SER A 167 -1.70 1.30 -21.33
CA SER A 167 -1.04 0.78 -20.12
C SER A 167 -1.69 1.30 -18.83
N ALA A 168 -1.72 0.49 -17.77
CA ALA A 168 -2.30 0.89 -16.48
C ALA A 168 -1.74 2.22 -15.96
N GLU A 169 -0.45 2.50 -16.23
CA GLU A 169 0.18 3.80 -15.99
C GLU A 169 -0.43 4.94 -16.80
N LYS A 170 -0.59 4.75 -18.11
CA LYS A 170 -1.19 5.76 -18.99
C LYS A 170 -2.63 6.04 -18.58
N GLN A 171 -3.37 5.05 -18.11
CA GLN A 171 -4.71 5.24 -17.54
C GLN A 171 -4.68 6.04 -16.25
N LEU A 172 -3.80 5.67 -15.31
CA LEU A 172 -3.63 6.37 -14.05
C LEU A 172 -3.26 7.85 -14.27
N ARG A 173 -2.27 8.12 -15.14
CA ARG A 173 -1.87 9.49 -15.53
C ARG A 173 -3.02 10.28 -16.15
N ARG A 174 -3.79 9.65 -17.06
CA ARG A 174 -4.96 10.29 -17.69
C ARG A 174 -6.04 10.65 -16.67
N GLY A 175 -6.30 9.77 -15.71
CA GLY A 175 -7.24 10.04 -14.61
C GLY A 175 -6.75 11.20 -13.75
N PHE A 176 -5.50 11.13 -13.29
CA PHE A 176 -4.91 12.14 -12.41
C PHE A 176 -4.67 13.50 -13.08
N ARG A 177 -4.49 13.56 -14.40
CA ARG A 177 -4.46 14.83 -15.14
C ARG A 177 -5.72 15.68 -14.91
N LYS A 178 -6.86 15.04 -14.65
CA LYS A 178 -8.14 15.69 -14.33
C LYS A 178 -8.38 15.90 -12.82
N ALA A 179 -7.39 15.63 -11.98
CA ALA A 179 -7.52 15.81 -10.53
C ALA A 179 -7.73 17.28 -10.15
N ASP A 180 -8.43 17.49 -9.03
CA ASP A 180 -8.60 18.81 -8.41
C ASP A 180 -7.20 19.44 -8.18
N PRO A 181 -6.99 20.72 -8.55
CA PRO A 181 -5.72 21.40 -8.32
C PRO A 181 -5.20 21.29 -6.88
N ARG A 182 -6.10 21.35 -5.89
CA ARG A 182 -5.74 21.20 -4.46
C ARG A 182 -5.21 19.81 -4.15
N ASP A 183 -5.76 18.76 -4.76
CA ASP A 183 -5.26 17.39 -4.58
C ASP A 183 -3.90 17.20 -5.28
N LYS A 184 -3.68 17.85 -6.43
CA LYS A 184 -2.38 17.80 -7.13
C LYS A 184 -1.28 18.50 -6.33
N GLN A 185 -1.58 19.68 -5.81
CA GLN A 185 -0.69 20.44 -4.96
C GLN A 185 -0.35 19.61 -3.71
N PHE A 186 -1.37 19.11 -3.01
CA PHE A 186 -1.16 18.33 -1.80
C PHE A 186 -0.34 17.06 -2.07
N LEU A 187 -0.60 16.34 -3.18
CA LEU A 187 0.22 15.18 -3.55
C LEU A 187 1.68 15.58 -3.84
N SER A 188 1.93 16.73 -4.48
CA SER A 188 3.30 17.24 -4.71
C SER A 188 4.02 17.48 -3.40
N GLU A 189 3.39 18.21 -2.48
CA GLU A 189 3.96 18.53 -1.16
C GLU A 189 4.25 17.26 -0.36
N LEU A 190 3.36 16.26 -0.39
CA LEU A 190 3.57 14.96 0.25
C LEU A 190 4.78 14.21 -0.35
N VAL A 191 4.92 14.21 -1.67
CA VAL A 191 6.04 13.55 -2.37
C VAL A 191 7.37 14.23 -2.08
N GLU A 192 7.39 15.56 -2.14
CA GLU A 192 8.57 16.37 -1.80
C GLU A 192 8.99 16.16 -0.35
N TRP A 193 8.01 16.10 0.56
CA TRP A 193 8.27 15.81 1.98
C TRP A 193 8.87 14.41 2.18
N LEU A 194 8.39 13.38 1.48
CA LEU A 194 8.99 12.03 1.57
C LEU A 194 10.44 12.04 1.10
N ILE A 195 10.72 12.67 -0.05
CA ILE A 195 12.08 12.79 -0.58
C ILE A 195 12.98 13.54 0.41
N LYS A 196 12.52 14.68 0.92
CA LYS A 196 13.26 15.48 1.91
C LYS A 196 13.52 14.70 3.19
N THR A 197 12.61 13.84 3.61
CA THR A 197 12.66 13.15 4.91
C THR A 197 13.44 11.83 4.88
N GLN A 198 13.97 11.40 3.73
CA GLN A 198 14.91 10.28 3.66
C GLN A 198 16.10 10.58 4.59
N GLN A 199 16.48 9.65 5.46
CA GLN A 199 17.62 9.80 6.36
C GLN A 199 18.93 9.53 5.59
N THR A 200 19.82 8.70 6.13
CA THR A 200 21.05 8.31 5.43
C THR A 200 20.70 7.55 4.15
N ASN A 201 20.00 6.42 4.29
CA ASN A 201 19.61 5.58 3.16
C ASN A 201 18.09 5.36 3.03
N ILE A 202 17.39 5.18 4.16
CA ILE A 202 15.96 4.84 4.16
C ILE A 202 15.16 5.71 5.15
N TRP A 203 13.93 5.32 5.47
CA TRP A 203 13.05 6.03 6.41
C TRP A 203 12.81 5.20 7.67
N ARG A 204 12.23 5.83 8.70
CA ARG A 204 11.76 5.17 9.93
C ARG A 204 10.44 5.75 10.43
N TYR A 205 9.80 5.06 11.38
CA TYR A 205 8.70 5.65 12.16
C TYR A 205 9.19 6.81 13.03
N PRO A 206 8.49 7.96 13.07
CA PRO A 206 9.02 9.12 13.79
C PRO A 206 8.99 8.94 15.31
N GLY A 207 9.99 9.48 15.99
CA GLY A 207 10.28 9.28 17.42
C GLY A 207 11.78 9.09 17.63
N PRO A 208 12.32 9.26 18.85
CA PRO A 208 13.71 8.96 19.13
C PRO A 208 13.98 7.49 18.82
N ALA A 209 15.14 7.19 18.23
CA ALA A 209 15.55 5.82 18.06
C ALA A 209 15.91 5.24 19.43
N GLN A 210 15.05 4.35 19.96
CA GLN A 210 15.26 3.74 21.28
C GLN A 210 16.61 2.99 21.35
N ASP A 211 17.10 2.54 20.20
CA ASP A 211 18.35 1.84 19.97
C ASP A 211 19.37 2.68 19.16
N GLY A 212 19.07 3.95 18.87
CA GLY A 212 19.89 4.77 17.96
C GLY A 212 19.74 4.40 16.48
N ASN A 213 18.93 3.40 16.10
CA ASN A 213 18.70 3.02 14.71
C ASN A 213 17.71 3.96 14.01
N TRP A 214 18.21 4.74 13.06
CA TRP A 214 17.42 5.70 12.29
C TRP A 214 16.84 5.14 10.98
N GLU A 215 16.97 3.84 10.74
CA GLU A 215 16.63 3.18 9.47
C GLU A 215 15.75 1.94 9.72
N ASP A 216 14.56 1.88 9.11
CA ASP A 216 13.59 0.78 9.27
C ASP A 216 12.99 0.34 7.93
N ALA A 217 13.13 -0.95 7.62
CA ALA A 217 12.57 -1.56 6.40
C ALA A 217 11.04 -1.51 6.39
N SER A 218 10.41 -1.62 7.56
CA SER A 218 8.95 -1.74 7.69
C SER A 218 8.24 -0.48 7.22
N ASN A 219 8.68 0.71 7.62
CA ASN A 219 8.08 1.96 7.17
C ASN A 219 8.54 2.32 5.75
N THR A 220 9.77 1.96 5.40
CA THR A 220 10.32 2.18 4.05
C THR A 220 9.47 1.50 2.98
N GLN A 221 8.88 0.33 3.25
CA GLN A 221 7.98 -0.33 2.28
C GLN A 221 6.84 0.58 1.79
N TYR A 222 6.23 1.36 2.70
CA TYR A 222 5.13 2.25 2.37
C TYR A 222 5.62 3.45 1.55
N VAL A 223 6.80 3.97 1.87
CA VAL A 223 7.43 5.04 1.10
C VAL A 223 7.71 4.58 -0.33
N MET A 224 8.23 3.36 -0.51
CA MET A 224 8.51 2.82 -1.84
C MET A 224 7.24 2.68 -2.67
N LEU A 225 6.14 2.20 -2.08
CA LEU A 225 4.84 2.14 -2.75
C LEU A 225 4.33 3.54 -3.14
N ALA A 226 4.48 4.52 -2.25
CA ALA A 226 4.03 5.90 -2.47
C ALA A 226 4.86 6.61 -3.54
N LEU A 227 6.20 6.58 -3.45
CA LEU A 227 7.09 7.20 -4.43
C LEU A 227 6.99 6.53 -5.80
N TYR A 228 6.83 5.20 -5.84
CA TYR A 228 6.60 4.50 -7.11
C TYR A 228 5.27 4.93 -7.73
N THR A 229 4.22 5.06 -6.92
CA THR A 229 2.92 5.59 -7.37
C THR A 229 3.05 7.03 -7.90
N ALA A 230 3.80 7.90 -7.21
CA ALA A 230 4.07 9.26 -7.66
C ALA A 230 4.87 9.30 -8.98
N TRP A 231 5.90 8.46 -9.12
CA TRP A 231 6.64 8.31 -10.38
C TRP A 231 5.73 7.84 -11.52
N ARG A 232 4.84 6.88 -11.26
CA ARG A 232 3.81 6.44 -12.22
C ARG A 232 2.85 7.56 -12.58
N LEU A 233 2.62 8.54 -11.71
CA LEU A 233 1.85 9.75 -11.99
C LEU A 233 2.64 10.83 -12.75
N GLY A 234 3.95 10.68 -12.90
CA GLY A 234 4.84 11.59 -13.63
C GLY A 234 5.65 12.53 -12.74
N TYR A 235 5.64 12.35 -11.41
CA TYR A 235 6.52 13.09 -10.52
C TYR A 235 7.97 12.63 -10.70
N LYS A 236 8.90 13.58 -10.65
CA LYS A 236 10.34 13.29 -10.74
C LYS A 236 10.85 12.91 -9.37
N ILE A 237 11.32 11.68 -9.24
CA ILE A 237 11.97 11.19 -8.02
C ILE A 237 13.47 11.08 -8.33
N PRO A 238 14.37 11.71 -7.56
CA PRO A 238 15.81 11.64 -7.83
C PRO A 238 16.32 10.19 -7.84
N PRO A 239 17.17 9.76 -8.80
CA PRO A 239 17.73 8.41 -8.86
C PRO A 239 18.40 7.97 -7.55
N SER A 240 19.12 8.91 -6.91
CA SER A 240 19.81 8.68 -5.64
C SER A 240 18.90 8.22 -4.50
N VAL A 241 17.61 8.59 -4.52
CA VAL A 241 16.63 8.11 -3.53
C VAL A 241 16.48 6.59 -3.63
N TRP A 242 16.36 6.05 -4.85
CA TRP A 242 16.22 4.63 -5.11
C TRP A 242 17.53 3.87 -4.85
N GLU A 243 18.64 4.42 -5.33
CA GLU A 243 19.97 3.82 -5.18
C GLU A 243 20.33 3.58 -3.72
N LYS A 244 20.10 4.58 -2.86
CA LYS A 244 20.30 4.48 -1.41
C LYS A 244 19.48 3.36 -0.77
N VAL A 245 18.21 3.23 -1.15
CA VAL A 245 17.34 2.17 -0.64
C VAL A 245 17.86 0.81 -1.08
N ILE A 246 18.20 0.65 -2.36
CA ILE A 246 18.74 -0.60 -2.91
C ILE A 246 20.03 -0.98 -2.19
N GLN A 247 20.97 -0.05 -2.05
CA GLN A 247 22.24 -0.28 -1.35
C GLN A 247 22.02 -0.72 0.09
N TRP A 248 21.07 -0.08 0.81
CA TRP A 248 20.74 -0.46 2.17
C TRP A 248 20.17 -1.88 2.25
N PHE A 249 19.21 -2.24 1.39
CA PHE A 249 18.64 -3.59 1.41
C PHE A 249 19.65 -4.65 1.00
N LEU A 250 20.48 -4.41 -0.03
CA LEU A 250 21.53 -5.35 -0.42
C LEU A 250 22.58 -5.56 0.68
N LYS A 251 22.88 -4.51 1.46
CA LYS A 251 23.80 -4.60 2.60
C LYS A 251 23.20 -5.35 3.79
N ASN A 252 21.91 -5.17 4.07
CA ASN A 252 21.25 -5.71 5.26
C ASN A 252 20.43 -6.99 5.01
N GLN A 253 20.31 -7.43 3.77
CA GLN A 253 19.65 -8.68 3.43
C GLN A 253 20.53 -9.87 3.85
N ASP A 254 19.97 -10.76 4.66
CA ASP A 254 20.60 -12.04 4.98
C ASP A 254 20.87 -12.83 3.69
N LYS A 255 22.08 -13.41 3.58
CA LYS A 255 22.51 -14.20 2.40
C LYS A 255 21.50 -15.26 1.99
N ASP A 256 20.96 -15.98 2.98
CA ASP A 256 20.07 -17.12 2.79
C ASP A 256 18.67 -16.88 3.43
N GLY A 257 18.42 -15.68 3.98
CA GLY A 257 17.28 -15.41 4.84
C GLY A 257 17.40 -16.06 6.22
N GLN A 258 16.41 -15.81 7.08
CA GLN A 258 16.34 -16.49 8.37
C GLN A 258 16.07 -17.98 8.14
N LYS A 259 16.82 -18.86 8.81
CA LYS A 259 16.49 -20.30 8.86
C LYS A 259 15.17 -20.47 9.59
N VAL A 260 14.07 -20.42 8.84
CA VAL A 260 12.74 -20.70 9.38
C VAL A 260 12.62 -22.21 9.60
N LYS A 261 12.18 -22.61 10.79
CA LYS A 261 11.75 -24.00 11.00
C LYS A 261 10.60 -24.22 10.02
N TRP A 262 10.79 -25.14 9.09
CA TRP A 262 9.76 -25.49 8.12
C TRP A 262 8.45 -25.77 8.89
N PHE A 263 7.41 -25.03 8.53
CA PHE A 263 6.07 -25.30 9.00
C PHE A 263 5.22 -25.59 7.76
N PRO A 264 4.36 -26.61 7.78
CA PRO A 264 3.48 -26.88 6.67
C PRO A 264 2.58 -25.65 6.50
N VAL A 265 2.61 -25.06 5.31
CA VAL A 265 1.63 -24.08 4.85
C VAL A 265 0.56 -24.89 4.14
N PRO A 266 -0.58 -25.22 4.79
CA PRO A 266 -1.51 -26.20 4.25
C PRO A 266 -1.98 -25.85 2.83
N GLY A 267 -2.20 -24.57 2.55
CA GLY A 267 -2.60 -24.09 1.22
C GLY A 267 -1.53 -24.19 0.12
N ALA A 268 -0.25 -24.31 0.47
CA ALA A 268 0.86 -24.41 -0.48
C ALA A 268 1.45 -25.83 -0.54
N ASP A 269 1.45 -26.54 0.59
CA ASP A 269 2.16 -27.81 0.76
C ASP A 269 1.23 -29.03 0.73
N ILE A 270 -0.09 -28.85 0.93
CA ILE A 270 -1.06 -29.96 0.96
C ILE A 270 -1.96 -29.88 -0.27
N PRO A 271 -2.10 -30.98 -1.05
CA PRO A 271 -3.00 -31.03 -2.19
C PRO A 271 -4.44 -30.64 -1.81
N MET A 272 -5.10 -29.88 -2.68
CA MET A 272 -6.45 -29.35 -2.44
C MET A 272 -7.48 -30.43 -2.05
N LYS A 273 -7.33 -31.66 -2.57
CA LYS A 273 -8.16 -32.81 -2.22
C LYS A 273 -8.06 -33.18 -0.73
N GLU A 274 -6.87 -33.10 -0.16
CA GLU A 274 -6.58 -33.44 1.22
C GLU A 274 -6.99 -32.32 2.17
N LEU A 275 -6.83 -31.06 1.77
CA LEU A 275 -7.39 -29.90 2.49
C LEU A 275 -8.92 -29.99 2.63
N ARG A 276 -9.63 -30.33 1.56
CA ARG A 276 -11.10 -30.53 1.62
C ARG A 276 -11.51 -31.69 2.52
N ARG A 277 -10.67 -32.73 2.63
CA ARG A 277 -10.92 -33.85 3.55
C ARG A 277 -10.72 -33.41 5.00
N LEU A 278 -9.68 -32.64 5.28
CA LEU A 278 -9.44 -32.04 6.60
C LEU A 278 -10.58 -31.09 7.01
N GLU A 279 -11.00 -30.20 6.12
CA GLU A 279 -12.15 -29.30 6.35
C GLU A 279 -13.41 -30.08 6.73
N LYS A 280 -13.77 -31.11 5.95
CA LYS A 280 -14.94 -31.96 6.24
C LYS A 280 -14.83 -32.67 7.60
N LYS A 281 -13.64 -33.17 7.94
CA LYS A 281 -13.39 -33.84 9.22
C LYS A 281 -13.54 -32.86 10.39
N SER A 282 -12.88 -31.70 10.33
CA SER A 282 -12.94 -30.68 11.38
C SER A 282 -14.35 -30.13 11.58
N LEU A 283 -15.11 -29.92 10.49
CA LEU A 283 -16.51 -29.52 10.57
C LEU A 283 -17.39 -30.60 11.21
N SER A 284 -17.11 -31.88 10.96
CA SER A 284 -17.81 -32.99 11.60
C SER A 284 -17.50 -33.11 13.09
N GLU A 285 -16.27 -32.85 13.50
CA GLU A 285 -15.85 -32.88 14.90
C GLU A 285 -16.45 -31.70 15.68
N LEU A 286 -16.42 -30.50 15.11
CA LEU A 286 -17.06 -29.30 15.69
C LEU A 286 -18.57 -29.45 15.89
N ARG A 287 -19.26 -30.21 15.02
CA ARG A 287 -20.69 -30.48 15.16
C ARG A 287 -21.03 -31.51 16.25
N ARG A 288 -20.03 -32.24 16.76
CA ARG A 288 -20.17 -33.25 17.81
C ARG A 288 -19.78 -32.73 19.19
N MET A 289 -19.21 -31.53 19.26
CA MET A 289 -19.01 -30.75 20.48
C MET A 289 -20.27 -29.94 20.79
#